data_AF-A0A8T3DUJ7-F1
#
_entry.id   AF-A0A8T3DUJ7-F1
#
_cell.length_a   1.000
_cell.length_b   1.000
_cell.length_c   1.000
_cell.angle_alpha   90.00
_cell.angle_beta   90.00
_cell.angle_gamma   90.00
#
_symmetry.space_group_name_H-M   'P 1'
#
loop_
_entity.id
_entity.type
_entity.pdbx_description
1 polymer ?
#
loop_
_entity_poly.entity_id
_entity_poly.type
_entity_poly.pdbx_seq_one_letter_code
_entity_poly.pdbx_strand_id
1 'polypeptide(L)'
;MNTEREKTTLPSEDRNVQLKTSDVYRVDQNLPKRFNNPDCFHGYSKKTIHPFYRTTNQTYGGRKPTVHEMPTAFHGDSRRFTEHLLKSGMYRDTRLNTFVDTGRIMMPSATIESQDRVRYHQLQSRSKSSQAQWAVSEQK
;
A
#
# COMPACT_ATOMS: atom_id res chain seq x y z
N MET A 1 65.40 -3.88 -48.53
CA MET A 1 64.50 -4.62 -47.63
C MET A 1 63.87 -3.62 -46.68
N ASN A 2 62.72 -3.06 -47.07
CA ASN A 2 62.00 -2.09 -46.25
C ASN A 2 61.11 -2.87 -45.29
N THR A 3 61.39 -2.77 -44.00
CA THR A 3 60.55 -3.39 -42.95
C THR A 3 59.42 -2.43 -42.65
N GLU A 4 58.26 -2.70 -43.22
CA GLU A 4 57.01 -2.02 -42.86
C GLU A 4 56.67 -2.38 -41.41
N ARG A 5 56.78 -1.41 -40.51
CA ARG A 5 56.32 -1.57 -39.13
C ARG A 5 54.80 -1.61 -39.17
N GLU A 6 54.23 -2.77 -38.87
CA GLU A 6 52.79 -2.93 -38.69
C GLU A 6 52.29 -1.90 -37.67
N LYS A 7 51.40 -1.02 -38.15
CA LYS A 7 50.69 -0.05 -37.33
C LYS A 7 49.67 -0.82 -36.49
N THR A 8 50.06 -1.22 -35.29
CA THR A 8 49.15 -1.79 -34.29
C THR A 8 48.07 -0.75 -34.01
N THR A 9 46.90 -0.95 -34.62
CA THR A 9 45.74 -0.10 -34.41
C THR A 9 45.19 -0.45 -33.05
N LEU A 10 45.61 0.29 -32.02
CA LEU A 10 44.95 0.28 -30.72
C LEU A 10 43.47 0.60 -30.97
N PRO A 11 42.52 -0.25 -30.54
CA PRO A 11 41.12 0.09 -30.67
C PRO A 11 40.86 1.34 -29.84
N SER A 12 40.45 2.41 -30.53
CA SER A 12 40.01 3.68 -29.96
C SER A 12 39.09 3.46 -28.76
N GLU A 13 39.51 3.89 -27.57
CA GLU A 13 38.70 3.95 -26.35
C GLU A 13 37.65 5.08 -26.41
N ASP A 14 36.93 5.19 -27.53
CA ASP A 14 35.80 6.10 -27.72
C ASP A 14 34.50 5.33 -27.76
N ARG A 15 34.29 4.46 -26.76
CA ARG A 15 32.94 3.98 -26.46
C ARG A 15 32.52 4.58 -25.14
N ASN A 16 31.80 5.69 -25.24
CA ASN A 16 30.89 6.18 -24.21
C ASN A 16 29.79 5.13 -23.97
N VAL A 17 30.18 3.96 -23.43
CA VAL A 17 29.26 2.93 -22.98
C VAL A 17 28.81 3.40 -21.62
N GLN A 18 27.56 3.85 -21.55
CA GLN A 18 26.90 4.16 -20.29
C GLN A 18 26.97 2.90 -19.41
N LEU A 19 27.80 2.95 -18.37
CA LEU A 19 28.06 1.82 -17.48
C LEU A 19 26.78 1.49 -16.71
N LYS A 20 26.28 0.26 -16.82
CA LYS A 20 25.08 -0.17 -16.11
C LYS A 20 25.45 -0.76 -14.77
N THR A 21 24.50 -0.74 -13.84
CA THR A 21 24.71 -1.36 -12.52
C THR A 21 24.87 -2.87 -12.64
N SER A 22 24.16 -3.50 -13.57
CA SER A 22 24.25 -4.94 -13.86
C SER A 22 25.62 -5.36 -14.41
N ASP A 23 26.39 -4.43 -14.98
CA ASP A 23 27.72 -4.72 -15.52
C ASP A 23 28.77 -4.83 -14.41
N VAL A 24 28.52 -4.14 -13.28
CA VAL A 24 29.44 -4.06 -12.13
C VAL A 24 29.00 -4.97 -10.98
N TYR A 25 27.68 -5.08 -10.75
CA TYR A 25 27.08 -5.76 -9.62
C TYR A 25 26.07 -6.83 -10.07
N ARG A 26 25.86 -7.81 -9.19
CA ARG A 26 24.74 -8.75 -9.32
C ARG A 26 23.45 -8.05 -8.92
N VAL A 27 22.50 -8.00 -9.85
CA VAL A 27 21.25 -7.25 -9.75
C VAL A 27 20.06 -8.19 -9.91
N ASP A 28 18.96 -7.92 -9.20
CA ASP A 28 17.70 -8.67 -9.34
C ASP A 28 17.10 -8.48 -10.75
N GLN A 29 16.49 -9.53 -11.29
CA GLN A 29 15.82 -9.52 -12.59
C GLN A 29 14.68 -8.49 -12.64
N ASN A 30 14.02 -8.26 -11.50
CA ASN A 30 12.90 -7.32 -11.38
C ASN A 30 13.32 -5.88 -11.07
N LEU A 31 14.61 -5.54 -11.14
CA LEU A 31 15.06 -4.18 -10.86
C LEU A 31 14.51 -3.19 -11.92
N PRO A 32 13.86 -2.08 -11.50
CA PRO A 32 13.44 -1.05 -12.42
C PRO A 32 14.59 -0.56 -13.30
N LYS A 33 14.34 -0.43 -14.61
CA LYS A 33 15.32 0.03 -15.61
C LYS A 33 16.03 1.32 -15.21
N ARG A 34 15.33 2.20 -14.47
CA ARG A 34 15.87 3.45 -13.97
C ARG A 34 17.08 3.23 -13.05
N PHE A 35 16.99 2.29 -12.11
CA PHE A 35 18.09 1.97 -11.21
C PHE A 35 19.22 1.24 -11.92
N ASN A 36 18.93 0.47 -12.98
CA ASN A 36 20.00 -0.17 -13.74
C ASN A 36 20.85 0.82 -14.57
N ASN A 37 20.28 1.96 -14.96
CA ASN A 37 20.94 2.94 -15.82
C ASN A 37 21.07 4.28 -15.07
N PRO A 38 22.15 4.55 -14.31
CA PRO A 38 22.24 5.76 -13.48
C PRO A 38 22.18 7.07 -14.29
N ASP A 39 22.57 7.05 -15.56
CA ASP A 39 22.52 8.22 -16.44
C ASP A 39 21.09 8.67 -16.77
N CYS A 40 20.07 7.83 -16.57
CA CYS A 40 18.68 8.24 -16.79
C CYS A 40 18.17 9.25 -15.73
N PHE A 41 18.89 9.42 -14.61
CA PHE A 41 18.55 10.43 -13.63
C PHE A 41 19.08 11.80 -14.06
N HIS A 42 18.14 12.67 -14.46
CA HIS A 42 18.40 14.05 -14.85
C HIS A 42 17.99 15.00 -13.71
N GLY A 43 18.64 16.16 -13.60
CA GLY A 43 18.22 17.23 -12.67
C GLY A 43 19.15 17.51 -11.49
N TYR A 44 20.21 16.72 -11.30
CA TYR A 44 21.32 17.10 -10.41
C TYR A 44 22.05 18.31 -10.98
N SER A 45 22.62 19.17 -10.11
CA SER A 45 23.01 20.54 -10.44
C SER A 45 23.94 20.64 -11.66
N LYS A 46 23.33 20.85 -12.82
CA LYS A 46 24.00 21.28 -14.07
C LYS A 46 24.11 22.81 -14.15
N LYS A 47 23.66 23.53 -13.12
CA LYS A 47 23.69 24.99 -13.11
C LYS A 47 25.15 25.43 -13.02
N THR A 48 25.63 26.10 -14.06
CA THR A 48 26.94 26.75 -14.07
C THR A 48 26.87 27.94 -13.13
N ILE A 49 27.30 27.74 -11.89
CA ILE A 49 27.37 28.79 -10.86
C ILE A 49 28.81 29.29 -10.81
N HIS A 50 28.96 30.60 -10.67
CA HIS A 50 30.27 31.21 -10.52
C HIS A 50 30.99 30.62 -9.29
N PRO A 51 32.25 30.18 -9.38
CA PRO A 51 32.96 29.54 -8.26
C PRO A 51 32.96 30.37 -6.97
N PHE A 52 33.10 31.70 -7.06
CA PHE A 52 33.04 32.61 -5.89
C PHE A 52 31.66 32.74 -5.22
N TYR A 53 30.56 32.43 -5.92
CA TYR A 53 29.20 32.56 -5.37
C TYR A 53 28.59 31.19 -5.03
N ARG A 54 29.45 30.17 -4.82
CA ARG A 54 29.00 28.82 -4.47
C ARG A 54 28.62 28.75 -2.99
N THR A 55 27.37 28.42 -2.70
CA THR A 55 26.92 28.18 -1.33
C THR A 55 27.09 26.72 -0.93
N THR A 56 27.13 26.45 0.38
CA THR A 56 27.21 25.09 0.92
C THR A 56 26.00 24.23 0.53
N ASN A 57 24.81 24.82 0.46
CA ASN A 57 23.60 24.11 0.04
C ASN A 57 23.68 23.57 -1.40
N GLN A 58 24.51 24.18 -2.26
CA GLN A 58 24.72 23.72 -3.64
C GLN A 58 25.61 22.46 -3.74
N THR A 59 26.22 22.00 -2.64
CA THR A 59 26.91 20.70 -2.63
C THR A 59 25.89 19.55 -2.65
N TYR A 60 24.78 19.71 -1.93
CA TYR A 60 23.68 18.76 -1.92
C TYR A 60 22.96 18.73 -3.26
N GLY A 61 22.69 17.54 -3.80
CA GLY A 61 22.07 17.36 -5.13
C GLY A 61 22.91 17.88 -6.29
N GLY A 62 24.18 18.26 -6.05
CA GLY A 62 25.07 18.80 -7.07
C GLY A 62 25.76 17.75 -7.93
N ARG A 63 25.82 16.51 -7.47
CA ARG A 63 26.50 15.40 -8.15
C ARG A 63 25.48 14.43 -8.73
N LYS A 64 25.77 13.91 -9.92
CA LYS A 64 24.97 12.83 -10.52
C LYS A 64 25.23 11.52 -9.79
N PRO A 65 24.23 10.62 -9.69
CA PRO A 65 24.42 9.34 -9.07
C PRO A 65 25.28 8.42 -9.95
N THR A 66 25.97 7.50 -9.30
CA THR A 66 26.88 6.53 -9.90
C THR A 66 26.35 5.10 -9.76
N VAL A 67 26.94 4.16 -10.48
CA VAL A 67 26.58 2.73 -10.39
C VAL A 67 26.73 2.16 -8.96
N HIS A 68 27.60 2.76 -8.14
CA HIS A 68 27.87 2.33 -6.77
C HIS A 68 26.83 2.84 -5.76
N GLU A 69 26.05 3.85 -6.14
CA GLU A 69 24.97 4.41 -5.30
C GLU A 69 23.61 3.81 -5.64
N MET A 70 23.49 3.14 -6.79
CA MET A 70 22.25 2.52 -7.24
C MET A 70 21.94 1.23 -6.47
N PRO A 71 20.66 0.98 -6.13
CA PRO A 71 20.27 -0.25 -5.44
C PRO A 71 20.34 -1.46 -6.38
N THR A 72 20.72 -2.61 -5.83
CA THR A 72 20.77 -3.90 -6.56
C THR A 72 19.42 -4.63 -6.57
N ALA A 73 18.51 -4.28 -5.66
CA ALA A 73 17.14 -4.78 -5.61
C ALA A 73 16.17 -3.65 -5.18
N PHE A 74 14.94 -3.70 -5.68
CA PHE A 74 13.90 -2.72 -5.34
C PHE A 74 12.57 -3.42 -5.07
N HIS A 75 12.14 -3.40 -3.81
CA HIS A 75 10.89 -4.00 -3.36
C HIS A 75 9.83 -2.90 -3.16
N GLY A 76 9.37 -2.34 -4.28
CA GLY A 76 8.31 -1.34 -4.27
C GLY A 76 6.93 -1.99 -4.15
N ASP A 77 6.12 -1.55 -3.19
CA ASP A 77 4.73 -2.01 -3.08
C ASP A 77 3.83 -1.34 -4.11
N SER A 78 3.08 -2.16 -4.85
CA SER A 78 2.08 -1.65 -5.79
C SER A 78 0.79 -1.29 -5.04
N ARG A 79 0.35 -0.03 -5.14
CA ARG A 79 -0.92 0.43 -4.56
C ARG A 79 -2.11 0.32 -5.52
N ARG A 80 -1.94 -0.35 -6.66
CA ARG A 80 -2.94 -0.42 -7.75
C ARG A 80 -4.28 -0.96 -7.26
N PHE A 81 -4.27 -1.99 -6.42
CA PHE A 81 -5.49 -2.54 -5.83
C PHE A 81 -6.21 -1.50 -4.97
N THR A 82 -5.51 -0.79 -4.09
CA THR A 82 -6.12 0.18 -3.16
C THR A 82 -6.39 1.57 -3.78
N GLU A 83 -5.85 1.84 -4.98
CA GLU A 83 -5.90 3.18 -5.58
C GLU A 83 -7.34 3.68 -5.79
N HIS A 84 -8.25 2.79 -6.18
CA HIS A 84 -9.66 3.13 -6.36
C HIS A 84 -10.35 3.48 -5.02
N LEU A 85 -9.96 2.81 -3.93
CA LEU A 85 -10.49 3.09 -2.58
C LEU A 85 -10.01 4.44 -2.05
N LEU A 86 -8.78 4.85 -2.38
CA LEU A 86 -8.27 6.18 -2.01
C LEU A 86 -9.09 7.32 -2.64
N LYS A 87 -9.67 7.09 -3.83
CA LYS A 87 -10.53 8.07 -4.51
C LYS A 87 -11.93 8.16 -3.88
N SER A 88 -12.41 7.11 -3.22
CA SER A 88 -13.76 7.07 -2.65
C SER A 88 -13.94 7.82 -1.32
N GLY A 89 -12.87 8.35 -0.72
CA GLY A 89 -12.95 9.12 0.53
C GLY A 89 -13.29 8.26 1.76
N MET A 90 -13.83 8.89 2.79
CA MET A 90 -14.15 8.22 4.06
C MET A 90 -15.41 7.37 3.94
N TYR A 91 -15.32 6.09 4.32
CA TYR A 91 -16.48 5.19 4.38
C TYR A 91 -17.56 5.73 5.32
N ARG A 92 -18.83 5.62 4.90
CA ARG A 92 -20.02 5.91 5.70
C ARG A 92 -21.01 4.77 5.51
N ASP A 93 -21.56 4.27 6.61
CA ASP A 93 -22.66 3.33 6.54
C ASP A 93 -23.99 4.09 6.52
N THR A 94 -24.82 3.81 5.52
CA THR A 94 -26.16 4.40 5.35
C THR A 94 -27.27 3.34 5.40
N ARG A 95 -26.94 2.11 5.80
CA ARG A 95 -27.90 1.01 5.86
C ARG A 95 -28.74 1.07 7.14
N LEU A 96 -30.01 0.67 7.03
CA LEU A 96 -30.89 0.45 8.18
C LEU A 96 -30.66 -0.96 8.75
N ASN A 97 -30.77 -1.11 10.06
CA ASN A 97 -30.73 -2.44 10.69
C ASN A 97 -32.06 -3.16 10.45
N THR A 98 -32.09 -4.07 9.48
CA THR A 98 -33.26 -4.90 9.15
C THR A 98 -33.05 -6.36 9.55
N PHE A 99 -32.14 -6.64 10.48
CA PHE A 99 -31.94 -8.01 10.95
C PHE A 99 -33.22 -8.55 11.57
N VAL A 100 -33.71 -9.68 11.06
CA VAL A 100 -34.85 -10.40 11.65
C VAL A 100 -34.32 -11.19 12.84
N ASP A 101 -34.88 -10.94 14.02
CA ASP A 101 -34.49 -11.68 15.22
C ASP A 101 -34.77 -13.17 15.03
N THR A 102 -33.70 -13.96 15.12
CA THR A 102 -33.73 -15.43 15.04
C THR A 102 -33.31 -15.98 16.40
N GLY A 103 -33.94 -15.50 17.47
CA GLY A 103 -33.83 -16.12 18.77
C GLY A 103 -34.08 -17.63 18.65
N ARG A 104 -33.35 -18.45 19.41
CA ARG A 104 -33.39 -19.93 19.38
C ARG A 104 -34.78 -20.56 19.50
N ILE A 105 -35.78 -19.78 19.92
CA ILE A 105 -37.19 -20.18 20.10
C ILE A 105 -38.06 -19.82 18.87
N MET A 106 -37.59 -18.95 17.98
CA MET A 106 -38.30 -18.56 16.76
C MET A 106 -37.99 -19.54 15.62
N MET A 107 -38.98 -20.35 15.28
CA MET A 107 -38.88 -21.34 14.21
C MET A 107 -38.93 -20.69 12.80
N PRO A 108 -38.44 -21.37 11.73
CA PRO A 108 -38.11 -20.78 10.42
C PRO A 108 -39.23 -20.15 9.59
N SER A 109 -40.46 -20.03 10.10
CA SER A 109 -41.61 -19.51 9.35
C SER A 109 -42.42 -18.47 10.10
N ALA A 110 -41.86 -17.85 11.13
CA ALA A 110 -42.50 -16.72 11.80
C ALA A 110 -42.02 -15.42 11.16
N THR A 111 -42.62 -15.06 10.02
CA THR A 111 -42.75 -13.65 9.64
C THR A 111 -43.26 -12.92 10.88
N ILE A 112 -42.57 -11.87 11.31
CA ILE A 112 -43.05 -11.01 12.40
C ILE A 112 -44.36 -10.41 11.89
N GLU A 113 -45.48 -11.05 12.20
CA GLU A 113 -46.79 -10.50 11.89
C GLU A 113 -46.87 -9.16 12.62
N SER A 114 -46.84 -8.08 11.86
CA SER A 114 -47.02 -6.71 12.32
C SER A 114 -48.38 -6.46 12.98
N GLN A 115 -49.20 -7.50 13.15
CA GLN A 115 -50.57 -7.45 13.62
C GLN A 115 -50.79 -8.01 15.04
N ASP A 116 -49.76 -8.46 15.77
CA ASP A 116 -49.98 -8.98 17.14
C ASP A 116 -49.18 -8.22 18.21
N ARG A 117 -49.27 -6.88 18.18
CA ARG A 117 -48.75 -5.98 19.24
C ARG A 117 -49.45 -6.20 20.59
N VAL A 118 -50.62 -6.85 20.58
CA VAL A 118 -51.49 -7.04 21.76
C VAL A 118 -51.06 -8.28 22.57
N ARG A 119 -50.56 -9.34 21.92
CA ARG A 119 -50.13 -10.56 22.62
C ARG A 119 -48.91 -10.40 23.52
N TYR A 120 -47.92 -9.61 23.10
CA TYR A 120 -46.68 -9.45 23.88
C TYR A 120 -46.92 -8.77 25.24
N HIS A 121 -47.89 -7.86 25.33
CA HIS A 121 -48.27 -7.22 26.59
C HIS A 121 -49.00 -8.15 27.58
N GLN A 122 -49.74 -9.16 27.10
CA GLN A 122 -50.48 -10.09 27.96
C GLN A 122 -49.59 -11.18 28.58
N LEU A 123 -48.45 -11.50 27.97
CA LEU A 123 -47.51 -12.50 28.50
C LEU A 123 -46.63 -11.91 29.61
N GLN A 124 -46.23 -10.63 29.51
CA GLN A 124 -45.48 -9.96 30.57
C GLN A 124 -46.33 -9.70 31.83
N SER A 125 -47.65 -9.54 31.71
CA SER A 125 -48.53 -9.39 32.88
C SER A 125 -48.75 -10.71 33.64
N ARG A 126 -48.69 -11.87 32.96
CA ARG A 126 -48.77 -13.21 33.59
C ARG A 126 -47.47 -13.64 34.29
N SER A 127 -46.31 -13.17 33.83
CA SER A 127 -45.04 -13.43 34.51
C SER A 127 -44.99 -12.76 35.91
N LYS A 128 -45.53 -11.53 36.02
CA LYS A 128 -45.57 -10.79 37.29
C LYS A 128 -46.51 -11.40 38.34
N SER A 129 -47.49 -12.21 37.95
CA SER A 129 -48.35 -12.94 38.90
C SER A 129 -47.75 -14.28 39.35
N SER A 130 -46.85 -14.88 38.58
CA SER A 130 -46.15 -16.11 38.98
C SER A 130 -45.04 -15.86 39.99
N GLN A 131 -44.38 -14.70 39.95
CA GLN A 131 -43.35 -14.33 40.94
C GLN A 131 -43.94 -14.08 42.34
N ALA A 132 -45.23 -13.74 42.43
CA ALA A 132 -45.91 -13.51 43.71
C ALA A 132 -46.29 -14.80 44.44
N GLN A 133 -46.40 -15.95 43.75
CA GLN A 133 -46.78 -17.22 44.39
C GLN A 133 -45.59 -18.00 44.97
N TRP A 134 -44.39 -17.84 44.40
CA TRP A 134 -43.16 -18.42 44.98
C TRP A 134 -42.75 -17.75 46.30
N ALA A 135 -43.08 -16.47 46.49
CA ALA A 135 -42.74 -15.73 47.70
C ALA A 135 -43.62 -16.05 48.93
N VAL A 136 -44.73 -16.78 48.75
CA VAL A 136 -45.65 -17.14 49.86
C VAL A 136 -45.38 -18.56 50.39
N SER A 137 -44.72 -19.43 49.62
CA SER A 137 -44.42 -20.81 50.04
C SER A 137 -43.13 -20.99 50.86
N GLU A 138 -42.32 -19.95 51.04
CA GLU A 138 -41.07 -19.99 51.84
C GLU A 138 -41.26 -19.54 53.30
N GLN A 139 -42.50 -19.34 53.76
CA GLN A 139 -42.83 -19.05 55.15
C GLN A 139 -43.71 -20.15 55.75
N LYS A 140 -43.15 -21.34 55.97
CA LYS A 140 -43.61 -22.25 57.04
C LYS A 140 -42.55 -23.25 57.45
#